data_AF-A0A432WC57-F1
#
_entry.id   AF-A0A432WC57-F1
#
_cell.length_a   1.000
_cell.length_b   1.000
_cell.length_c   1.000
_cell.angle_alpha   90.00
_cell.angle_beta   90.00
_cell.angle_gamma   90.00
#
_symmetry.space_group_name_H-M   'P 1'
#
loop_
_entity.id
_entity.type
_entity.pdbx_description
1 polymer ?
#
loop_
_entity_poly.entity_id
_entity_poly.type
_entity_poly.pdbx_seq_one_letter_code
_entity_poly.pdbx_strand_id
1 'polypeptide(L)'
;MKVAVSYVAFLSALTFPLVSQAESMCPLPDGMRASIEMTKEAIRARHRGESKVYLERNISSVASRLPWAGLLMQSILDEVYSTPEPLDMLVHAAYRMEVCYLLHHYPESESSLEFDLAYPLLQACESEDEQAQTHCSMRVAHQVSGIMLE
;
A
#
# COMPACT_ATOMS: atom_id res chain seq x y z
N MET A 1 -5.01 -66.54 30.89
CA MET A 1 -4.52 -66.60 29.50
C MET A 1 -5.46 -65.80 28.61
N LYS A 2 -4.90 -64.86 27.82
CA LYS A 2 -5.48 -64.19 26.64
C LYS A 2 -6.57 -63.13 26.91
N VAL A 3 -6.61 -61.95 26.29
CA VAL A 3 -5.70 -61.07 25.53
C VAL A 3 -6.39 -59.68 25.65
N ALA A 4 -5.64 -58.62 25.95
CA ALA A 4 -6.14 -57.25 25.90
C ALA A 4 -6.37 -56.81 24.45
N VAL A 5 -7.50 -56.16 24.15
CA VAL A 5 -7.70 -55.49 22.86
C VAL A 5 -7.99 -54.02 23.13
N SER A 6 -6.91 -53.25 23.02
CA SER A 6 -6.87 -51.80 23.07
C SER A 6 -7.35 -51.26 21.72
N TYR A 7 -8.49 -50.57 21.68
CA TYR A 7 -8.94 -49.84 20.49
C TYR A 7 -8.43 -48.40 20.55
N VAL A 8 -7.29 -48.16 19.90
CA VAL A 8 -6.83 -46.80 19.57
C VAL A 8 -7.54 -46.39 18.29
N ALA A 9 -8.59 -45.59 18.40
CA ALA A 9 -9.24 -44.98 17.24
C ALA A 9 -8.39 -43.80 16.75
N PHE A 10 -7.97 -43.90 15.49
CA PHE A 10 -7.17 -42.93 14.75
C PHE A 10 -7.80 -41.53 14.75
N LEU A 11 -7.11 -40.58 15.39
CA LEU A 11 -7.28 -39.14 15.18
C LEU A 11 -6.44 -38.74 13.95
N SER A 12 -7.08 -38.63 12.78
CA SER A 12 -6.48 -38.01 11.60
C SER A 12 -7.36 -36.85 11.14
N ALA A 13 -7.36 -35.77 11.91
CA ALA A 13 -7.83 -34.48 11.45
C ALA A 13 -6.77 -33.90 10.49
N LEU A 14 -6.96 -34.13 9.19
CA LEU A 14 -6.23 -33.40 8.15
C LEU A 14 -6.76 -31.96 8.12
N THR A 15 -6.25 -31.13 9.03
CA THR A 15 -6.37 -29.68 8.90
C THR A 15 -5.47 -29.26 7.75
N PHE A 16 -6.04 -29.13 6.55
CA PHE A 16 -5.41 -28.40 5.47
C PHE A 16 -5.18 -26.97 5.96
N PRO A 17 -3.94 -26.45 5.98
CA PRO A 17 -3.75 -25.02 6.13
C PRO A 17 -4.41 -24.38 4.90
N LEU A 18 -5.50 -23.63 5.13
CA LEU A 18 -5.93 -22.60 4.18
C LEU A 18 -4.72 -21.67 4.03
N VAL A 19 -3.94 -21.88 2.98
CA VAL A 19 -2.98 -20.89 2.53
C VAL A 19 -3.82 -19.74 2.01
N SER A 20 -4.23 -18.86 2.93
CA SER A 20 -4.68 -17.52 2.62
C SER A 20 -3.49 -16.85 1.96
N GLN A 21 -3.42 -16.90 0.62
CA GLN A 21 -2.52 -16.01 -0.10
C GLN A 21 -2.99 -14.61 0.27
N ALA A 22 -2.22 -13.94 1.13
CA ALA A 22 -2.41 -12.52 1.36
C ALA A 22 -2.32 -11.87 -0.02
N GLU A 23 -3.44 -11.38 -0.54
CA GLU A 23 -3.42 -10.58 -1.76
C GLU A 23 -2.48 -9.41 -1.48
N SER A 24 -1.42 -9.28 -2.28
CA SER A 24 -0.50 -8.15 -2.17
C SER A 24 -1.32 -6.87 -2.14
N MET A 25 -1.05 -5.96 -1.20
CA MET A 25 -1.73 -4.66 -1.14
C MET A 25 -1.64 -3.87 -2.45
N CYS A 26 -0.66 -4.21 -3.31
CA CYS A 26 -0.49 -3.63 -4.62
C CYS A 26 -0.14 -4.69 -5.70
N PRO A 27 -1.12 -5.36 -6.32
CA PRO A 27 -0.85 -6.37 -7.34
C PRO A 27 -0.36 -5.72 -8.64
N LEU A 28 0.78 -6.13 -9.18
CA LEU A 28 1.28 -5.58 -10.44
C LEU A 28 0.62 -6.25 -11.66
N PRO A 29 0.29 -5.50 -12.74
CA PRO A 29 0.50 -4.06 -12.93
C PRO A 29 -0.66 -3.17 -12.48
N ASP A 30 -1.84 -3.74 -12.19
CA ASP A 30 -3.08 -2.98 -11.99
C ASP A 30 -3.05 -2.11 -10.73
N GLY A 31 -2.49 -2.62 -9.64
CA GLY A 31 -2.26 -1.91 -8.39
C GLY A 31 -1.36 -0.68 -8.57
N MET A 32 -0.30 -0.79 -9.38
CA MET A 32 0.58 0.35 -9.66
C MET A 32 -0.14 1.45 -10.41
N ARG A 33 -0.89 1.09 -11.46
CA ARG A 33 -1.72 2.06 -12.20
C ARG A 33 -2.77 2.70 -11.28
N ALA A 34 -3.46 1.90 -10.47
CA ALA A 34 -4.44 2.39 -9.52
C ALA A 34 -3.80 3.33 -8.49
N SER A 35 -2.61 3.00 -7.97
CA SER A 35 -1.88 3.80 -6.99
C SER A 35 -1.56 5.19 -7.55
N ILE A 36 -1.06 5.25 -8.78
CA ILE A 36 -0.77 6.51 -9.48
C ILE A 36 -2.05 7.34 -9.67
N GLU A 37 -3.09 6.76 -10.28
CA GLU A 37 -4.29 7.52 -10.66
C GLU A 37 -5.12 7.94 -9.44
N MET A 38 -5.20 7.11 -8.41
CA MET A 38 -5.86 7.45 -7.15
C MET A 38 -5.13 8.56 -6.41
N THR A 39 -3.79 8.55 -6.41
CA THR A 39 -2.99 9.65 -5.81
C THR A 39 -3.29 10.97 -6.50
N LYS A 40 -3.27 10.99 -7.84
CA LYS A 40 -3.62 12.18 -8.63
C LYS A 40 -5.02 12.68 -8.31
N GLU A 41 -6.00 11.78 -8.25
CA GLU A 41 -7.38 12.18 -7.96
C GLU A 41 -7.57 12.67 -6.53
N ALA A 42 -6.95 12.03 -5.54
CA ALA A 42 -7.01 12.46 -4.15
C ALA A 42 -6.42 13.87 -3.98
N ILE A 43 -5.28 14.17 -4.61
CA ILE A 43 -4.67 15.50 -4.59
C ILE A 43 -5.58 16.53 -5.28
N ARG A 44 -6.15 16.20 -6.44
CA ARG A 44 -7.11 17.11 -7.12
C ARG A 44 -8.34 17.38 -6.26
N ALA A 45 -8.92 16.34 -5.65
CA ALA A 45 -10.07 16.48 -4.77
C ALA A 45 -9.74 17.36 -3.56
N ARG A 46 -8.55 17.18 -2.97
CA ARG A 46 -8.06 18.04 -1.89
C ARG A 46 -7.92 19.49 -2.32
N HIS A 47 -7.35 19.78 -3.50
CA HIS A 47 -7.28 21.14 -4.04
C HIS A 47 -8.65 21.75 -4.35
N ARG A 48 -9.66 20.94 -4.68
CA ARG A 48 -11.06 21.39 -4.84
C ARG A 48 -11.77 21.66 -3.50
N GLY A 49 -11.11 21.40 -2.37
CA GLY A 49 -11.69 21.56 -1.03
C GLY A 49 -12.62 20.42 -0.62
N GLU A 50 -12.56 19.26 -1.29
CA GLU A 50 -13.32 18.09 -0.88
C GLU A 50 -12.75 17.54 0.44
N SER A 51 -13.64 17.11 1.35
CA SER A 51 -13.21 16.55 2.63
C SER A 51 -12.85 15.07 2.51
N LYS A 52 -11.88 14.60 3.31
CA LYS A 52 -11.53 13.18 3.42
C LYS A 52 -12.77 12.30 3.67
N VAL A 53 -13.61 12.70 4.62
CA VAL A 53 -14.85 11.99 4.99
C VAL A 53 -15.82 11.85 3.81
N TYR A 54 -15.85 12.80 2.88
CA TYR A 54 -16.68 12.68 1.67
C TYR A 54 -16.14 11.59 0.73
N LEU A 55 -14.83 11.59 0.50
CA LEU A 55 -14.16 10.62 -0.37
C LEU A 55 -14.20 9.19 0.19
N GLU A 56 -14.06 9.03 1.51
CA GLU A 56 -14.08 7.75 2.21
C GLU A 56 -15.41 6.98 2.05
N ARG A 57 -16.53 7.68 1.79
CA ARG A 57 -17.84 7.03 1.61
C ARG A 57 -17.85 5.99 0.48
N ASN A 58 -16.99 6.16 -0.51
CA ASN A 58 -16.91 5.26 -1.66
C ASN A 58 -15.99 4.05 -1.41
N ILE A 59 -15.14 4.09 -0.37
CA ILE A 59 -14.15 3.04 -0.10
C ILE A 59 -14.82 1.72 0.23
N SER A 60 -15.85 1.70 1.08
CA SER A 60 -16.55 0.46 1.44
C SER A 60 -17.10 -0.27 0.20
N SER A 61 -17.66 0.47 -0.76
CA SER A 61 -18.15 -0.09 -2.02
C SER A 61 -17.01 -0.67 -2.85
N VAL A 62 -15.89 0.04 -2.99
CA VAL A 62 -14.71 -0.45 -3.71
C VAL A 62 -14.12 -1.68 -3.02
N ALA A 63 -13.90 -1.62 -1.70
CA ALA A 63 -13.36 -2.72 -0.90
C ALA A 63 -14.21 -3.99 -0.98
N SER A 64 -15.55 -3.86 -1.11
CA SER A 64 -16.44 -5.02 -1.27
C SER A 64 -16.25 -5.76 -2.60
N ARG A 65 -15.75 -5.06 -3.63
CA ARG A 65 -15.50 -5.62 -4.97
C ARG A 65 -14.04 -6.00 -5.21
N LEU A 66 -13.13 -5.18 -4.68
CA LEU A 66 -11.68 -5.28 -4.83
C LEU A 66 -11.04 -4.87 -3.49
N PRO A 67 -10.85 -5.82 -2.55
CA PRO A 67 -10.35 -5.53 -1.20
C PRO A 67 -9.02 -4.76 -1.19
N TRP A 68 -8.04 -5.18 -2.00
CA TRP A 68 -6.75 -4.49 -2.13
C TRP A 68 -6.90 -3.03 -2.58
N ALA A 69 -7.86 -2.74 -3.48
CA ALA A 69 -8.09 -1.39 -3.98
C ALA A 69 -8.71 -0.50 -2.90
N GLY A 70 -9.56 -1.05 -2.02
CA GLY A 70 -10.09 -0.33 -0.88
C GLY A 70 -9.00 0.08 0.12
N LEU A 71 -8.07 -0.84 0.44
CA LEU A 71 -6.92 -0.55 1.30
C LEU A 71 -5.99 0.48 0.68
N LEU A 72 -5.71 0.36 -0.62
CA LEU A 72 -4.92 1.32 -1.38
C LEU A 72 -5.53 2.72 -1.34
N MET A 73 -6.84 2.84 -1.59
CA MET A 73 -7.56 4.11 -1.52
C MET A 73 -7.48 4.73 -0.12
N GLN A 74 -7.71 3.93 0.92
CA GLN A 74 -7.65 4.43 2.30
C GLN A 74 -6.25 4.97 2.62
N SER A 75 -5.20 4.19 2.33
CA SER A 75 -3.81 4.61 2.54
C SER A 75 -3.50 5.92 1.81
N ILE A 76 -3.88 6.06 0.54
CA ILE A 76 -3.63 7.29 -0.22
C ILE A 76 -4.39 8.49 0.36
N LEU A 77 -5.65 8.32 0.79
CA LEU A 77 -6.39 9.41 1.43
C LEU A 77 -5.80 9.78 2.79
N ASP A 78 -5.30 8.80 3.56
CA ASP A 78 -4.64 9.07 4.83
C ASP A 78 -3.38 9.92 4.62
N GLU A 79 -2.55 9.57 3.64
CA GLU A 79 -1.36 10.35 3.26
C GLU A 79 -1.73 11.74 2.76
N VAL A 80 -2.63 11.83 1.77
CA VAL A 80 -3.01 13.10 1.15
C VAL A 80 -3.71 14.02 2.13
N TYR A 81 -4.33 13.56 3.22
CA TYR A 81 -5.02 14.42 4.18
C TYR A 81 -4.36 14.52 5.57
N SER A 82 -3.25 13.80 5.82
CA SER A 82 -2.50 13.90 7.09
C SER A 82 -1.57 15.11 7.14
N THR A 83 -1.26 15.71 5.99
CA THR A 83 -0.28 16.79 5.86
C THR A 83 -0.95 18.17 5.80
N PRO A 84 -0.25 19.28 6.12
CA PRO A 84 -0.83 20.63 5.99
C PRO A 84 -1.18 21.01 4.54
N GLU A 85 -0.28 20.70 3.61
CA GLU A 85 -0.45 20.93 2.17
C GLU A 85 -0.17 19.63 1.39
N PRO A 86 -0.96 19.30 0.36
CA PRO A 86 -0.66 18.17 -0.51
C PRO A 86 0.67 18.40 -1.23
N LEU A 87 1.43 17.32 -1.41
CA LEU A 87 2.64 17.33 -2.23
C LEU A 87 2.30 17.61 -3.70
N ASP A 88 3.32 18.00 -4.47
CA ASP A 88 3.26 18.01 -5.92
C ASP A 88 2.76 16.64 -6.46
N MET A 89 1.93 16.70 -7.48
CA MET A 89 1.24 15.53 -8.02
C MET A 89 2.21 14.51 -8.62
N LEU A 90 3.27 14.95 -9.29
CA LEU A 90 4.27 14.06 -9.86
C LEU A 90 5.09 13.38 -8.76
N VAL A 91 5.52 14.16 -7.77
CA VAL A 91 6.30 13.67 -6.62
C VAL A 91 5.53 12.59 -5.85
N HIS A 92 4.30 12.87 -5.43
CA HIS A 92 3.51 11.90 -4.65
C HIS A 92 3.15 10.67 -5.49
N ALA A 93 2.78 10.85 -6.76
CA ALA A 93 2.44 9.73 -7.62
C ALA A 93 3.65 8.81 -7.90
N ALA A 94 4.85 9.38 -8.09
CA ALA A 94 6.08 8.62 -8.25
C ALA A 94 6.45 7.86 -6.97
N TYR A 95 6.32 8.49 -5.80
CA TYR A 95 6.48 7.82 -4.51
C TYR A 95 5.51 6.64 -4.36
N ARG A 96 4.23 6.84 -4.66
CA ARG A 96 3.19 5.80 -4.56
C ARG A 96 3.31 4.70 -5.61
N MET A 97 3.89 4.99 -6.77
CA MET A 97 4.31 3.98 -7.74
C MET A 97 5.40 3.09 -7.13
N GLU A 98 6.42 3.69 -6.53
CA GLU A 98 7.56 2.94 -5.97
C GLU A 98 7.17 2.14 -4.73
N VAL A 99 6.37 2.73 -3.83
CA VAL A 99 5.76 2.01 -2.71
C VAL A 99 5.01 0.78 -3.18
N CYS A 100 4.23 0.88 -4.26
CA CYS A 100 3.53 -0.26 -4.83
C CYS A 100 4.49 -1.35 -5.32
N TYR A 101 5.57 -0.95 -6.01
CA TYR A 101 6.62 -1.88 -6.46
C TYR A 101 7.28 -2.59 -5.27
N LEU A 102 7.65 -1.84 -4.23
CA LEU A 102 8.26 -2.38 -3.02
C LEU A 102 7.32 -3.36 -2.31
N LEU A 103 6.06 -3.03 -2.12
CA LEU A 103 5.07 -3.91 -1.50
C LEU A 103 4.81 -5.19 -2.30
N HIS A 104 4.90 -5.12 -3.62
CA HIS A 104 4.76 -6.29 -4.46
C HIS A 104 5.94 -7.26 -4.32
N HIS A 105 7.17 -6.74 -4.27
CA HIS A 105 8.38 -7.55 -4.23
C HIS A 105 8.83 -7.92 -2.81
N TYR A 106 8.44 -7.13 -1.81
CA TYR A 106 8.83 -7.26 -0.41
C TYR A 106 7.59 -7.11 0.50
N PRO A 107 6.61 -8.02 0.44
CA PRO A 107 5.34 -7.86 1.17
C PRO A 107 5.48 -7.78 2.69
N GLU A 108 6.57 -8.30 3.26
CA GLU A 108 6.88 -8.19 4.70
C GLU A 108 7.29 -6.77 5.13
N SER A 109 7.54 -5.85 4.17
CA SER A 109 7.96 -4.47 4.44
C SER A 109 6.81 -3.49 4.66
N GLU A 110 5.55 -3.96 4.73
CA GLU A 110 4.37 -3.08 4.95
C GLU A 110 4.52 -2.22 6.22
N SER A 111 5.22 -2.72 7.23
CA SER A 111 5.43 -2.01 8.50
C SER A 111 6.46 -0.87 8.46
N SER A 112 7.27 -0.73 7.38
CA SER A 112 8.32 0.31 7.29
C SER A 112 7.97 1.51 6.42
N LEU A 113 6.78 1.53 5.81
CA LEU A 113 6.37 2.59 4.88
C LEU A 113 5.60 3.72 5.59
N GLU A 114 6.20 4.28 6.64
CA GLU A 114 5.63 5.39 7.40
C GLU A 114 5.70 6.70 6.59
N PHE A 115 4.55 7.15 6.07
CA PHE A 115 4.48 8.35 5.25
C PHE A 115 4.93 9.62 5.98
N ASP A 116 4.76 9.71 7.30
CA ASP A 116 5.24 10.84 8.10
C ASP A 116 6.77 11.02 8.01
N LEU A 117 7.52 9.94 7.82
CA LEU A 117 8.96 9.98 7.57
C LEU A 117 9.28 10.36 6.12
N ALA A 118 8.44 9.94 5.17
CA ALA A 118 8.62 10.21 3.75
C ALA A 118 8.30 11.68 3.41
N TYR A 119 7.25 12.25 3.99
CA TYR A 119 6.72 13.57 3.64
C TYR A 119 7.77 14.69 3.57
N PRO A 120 8.59 14.97 4.61
CA PRO A 120 9.57 16.05 4.53
C PRO A 120 10.66 15.81 3.47
N LEU A 121 10.98 14.54 3.16
CA LEU A 121 11.93 14.19 2.10
C LEU A 121 11.30 14.38 0.72
N LEU A 122 10.02 14.03 0.57
CA LEU A 122 9.26 14.26 -0.66
C LEU A 122 9.08 15.75 -0.94
N GLN A 123 8.82 16.58 0.08
CA GLN A 123 8.77 18.03 -0.08
C GLN A 123 10.09 18.59 -0.64
N ALA A 124 11.23 18.04 -0.22
CA ALA A 124 12.53 18.46 -0.76
C ALA A 124 12.65 18.13 -2.27
N CYS A 125 12.08 17.00 -2.70
CA CYS A 125 12.09 16.60 -4.11
C CYS A 125 11.36 17.61 -5.02
N GLU A 126 10.35 18.33 -4.52
CA GLU A 126 9.56 19.29 -5.33
C GLU A 126 10.39 20.42 -5.95
N SER A 127 11.56 20.72 -5.37
CA SER A 127 12.47 21.76 -5.86
C SER A 127 13.32 21.36 -7.08
N GLU A 128 13.32 20.07 -7.42
CA GLU A 128 14.06 19.50 -8.55
C GLU A 128 13.30 19.68 -9.88
N ASP A 129 13.96 19.41 -11.01
CA ASP A 129 13.26 19.29 -12.31
C ASP A 129 12.37 18.02 -12.37
N GLU A 130 11.42 17.95 -13.31
CA GLU A 130 10.44 16.84 -13.37
C GLU A 130 11.05 15.44 -13.42
N GLN A 131 12.17 15.26 -14.15
CA GLN A 131 12.82 13.96 -14.23
C GLN A 131 13.52 13.62 -12.91
N ALA A 132 14.22 14.59 -12.33
CA ALA A 132 14.87 14.47 -11.04
C ALA A 132 13.86 14.27 -9.89
N GLN A 133 12.68 14.91 -9.95
CA GLN A 133 11.57 14.72 -9.03
C GLN A 133 11.12 13.27 -8.96
N THR A 134 10.94 12.63 -10.13
CA THR A 134 10.54 11.23 -10.22
C THR A 134 11.57 10.32 -9.55
N HIS A 135 12.85 10.46 -9.92
CA HIS A 135 13.93 9.67 -9.32
C HIS A 135 14.13 9.96 -7.83
N CYS A 136 13.98 11.21 -7.39
CA CYS A 136 14.04 11.59 -6.00
C CYS A 136 12.94 10.89 -5.18
N SER A 137 11.70 10.92 -5.67
CA SER A 137 10.54 10.32 -4.99
C SER A 137 10.68 8.80 -4.84
N MET A 138 11.18 8.12 -5.88
CA MET A 138 11.47 6.68 -5.82
C MET A 138 12.55 6.38 -4.77
N ARG A 139 13.65 7.15 -4.74
CA ARG A 139 14.70 6.97 -3.71
C ARG A 139 14.17 7.18 -2.29
N VAL A 140 13.24 8.11 -2.09
CA VAL A 140 12.61 8.31 -0.77
C VAL A 140 11.84 7.06 -0.34
N ALA A 141 11.08 6.42 -1.23
CA ALA A 141 10.38 5.16 -0.92
C ALA A 141 11.35 4.05 -0.48
N HIS A 142 12.47 3.90 -1.17
CA HIS A 142 13.55 2.99 -0.78
C HIS A 142 14.19 3.37 0.57
N GLN A 143 14.47 4.65 0.78
CA GLN A 143 15.08 5.16 2.00
C GLN A 143 14.20 4.88 3.23
N VAL A 144 12.89 5.15 3.15
CA VAL A 144 11.97 4.93 4.29
C VAL A 144 11.66 3.45 4.49
N SER A 145 11.56 2.67 3.41
CA SER A 145 11.33 1.21 3.52
C SER A 145 12.52 0.44 4.08
N GLY A 146 13.74 1.01 3.99
CA GLY A 146 14.98 0.32 4.33
C GLY A 146 15.46 -0.66 3.25
N ILE A 147 14.77 -0.73 2.10
CA ILE A 147 15.13 -1.57 0.97
C ILE A 147 16.01 -0.74 0.04
N MET A 148 17.29 -1.07 -0.05
CA MET A 148 18.24 -0.33 -0.89
C MET A 148 18.10 -0.69 -2.37
N LEU A 149 18.31 0.28 -3.27
CA LEU A 149 18.54 0.04 -4.69
C LEU A 149 19.93 -0.61 -4.83
N GLU A 150 20.00 -1.86 -5.31
CA GLU A 150 21.27 -2.52 -5.68
C GLU A 150 21.87 -1.94 -6.97
#